data_AF-A0A1X7DGA9-F1
#
_entry.id   AF-A0A1X7DGA9-F1
#
_cell.length_a   1.000
_cell.length_b   1.000
_cell.length_c   1.000
_cell.angle_alpha   90.00
_cell.angle_beta   90.00
_cell.angle_gamma   90.00
#
_symmetry.space_group_name_H-M   'P 1'
#
loop_
_entity.id
_entity.type
_entity.pdbx_description
1 polymer ?
#
loop_
_entity_poly.entity_id
_entity_poly.type
_entity_poly.pdbx_seq_one_letter_code
_entity_poly.pdbx_strand_id
1 'polypeptide(L)'
;MSASGLRRTAPWESAPAVQTAGDHAPGGAEKQRPGAASSLVTALLTGLVAGAVATAMHANIWYLDGWWLPWGLVFSGALLLCASVWCGTATRRVWAAAVPGLVTYVIAWATAYLREGSALVVTTWAEPVGIVGLLWFAVIFVAVMASVIVTGHWLVRSRAR
;
A
#
# COMPACT_ATOMS: atom_id res chain seq x y z
N MET A 1 25.94 -65.36 -39.32
CA MET A 1 25.38 -64.36 -40.25
C MET A 1 24.73 -63.26 -39.40
N SER A 2 25.47 -62.33 -38.79
CA SER A 2 25.96 -61.04 -39.33
C SER A 2 25.00 -60.33 -40.30
N ALA A 3 24.37 -59.26 -39.83
CA ALA A 3 24.42 -57.93 -40.45
C ALA A 3 23.74 -56.89 -39.54
N SER A 4 24.56 -56.12 -38.83
CA SER A 4 24.20 -54.87 -38.17
C SER A 4 23.84 -53.82 -39.23
N GLY A 5 22.55 -53.52 -39.38
CA GLY A 5 22.08 -52.41 -40.21
C GLY A 5 22.31 -51.07 -39.53
N LEU A 6 23.48 -50.47 -39.75
CA LEU A 6 23.76 -49.05 -39.49
C LEU A 6 22.78 -48.21 -40.33
N ARG A 7 21.69 -47.75 -39.71
CA ARG A 7 20.76 -46.80 -40.33
C ARG A 7 21.46 -45.43 -40.35
N ARG A 8 22.01 -45.08 -41.51
CA ARG A 8 22.61 -43.77 -41.80
C ARG A 8 21.46 -42.73 -41.86
N THR A 9 21.27 -41.96 -40.80
CA THR A 9 20.33 -40.82 -40.77
C THR A 9 20.85 -39.71 -41.68
N ALA A 10 19.93 -39.06 -42.41
CA ALA A 10 20.29 -38.07 -43.41
C ALA A 10 20.60 -36.72 -42.73
N PRO A 11 21.56 -35.92 -43.25
CA PRO A 11 22.05 -34.71 -42.59
C PRO A 11 21.03 -33.55 -42.51
N TRP A 12 19.78 -33.74 -42.91
CA TRP A 12 18.71 -32.76 -42.85
C TRP A 12 17.66 -33.04 -41.76
N GLU A 13 17.83 -34.09 -40.95
CA GLU A 13 16.93 -34.43 -39.81
C GLU A 13 17.00 -33.46 -38.62
N SER A 14 17.72 -32.34 -38.73
CA SER A 14 17.74 -31.27 -37.73
C SER A 14 16.87 -30.08 -38.17
N ALA A 15 15.56 -30.29 -38.28
CA ALA A 15 14.60 -29.21 -38.23
C ALA A 15 13.88 -29.27 -36.88
N PRO A 16 13.98 -28.25 -35.99
CA PRO A 16 13.15 -28.23 -34.80
C PRO A 16 11.68 -28.17 -35.25
N ALA A 17 10.91 -29.17 -34.80
CA ALA A 17 9.48 -29.23 -35.02
C ALA A 17 8.83 -27.91 -34.59
N VAL A 18 8.20 -27.25 -35.55
CA VAL A 18 7.32 -26.11 -35.34
C VAL A 18 6.30 -26.49 -34.27
N GLN A 19 6.29 -25.72 -33.17
CA GLN A 19 5.30 -25.79 -32.11
C GLN A 19 3.89 -25.79 -32.70
N THR A 20 3.21 -26.92 -32.63
CA THR A 20 1.77 -26.98 -32.82
C THR A 20 1.23 -28.13 -31.97
N ALA A 21 0.83 -27.81 -30.73
CA ALA A 21 -0.24 -28.50 -30.00
C ALA A 21 -0.35 -27.95 -28.58
N GLY A 22 -1.57 -27.59 -28.17
CA GLY A 22 -1.95 -27.62 -26.76
C GLY A 22 -2.81 -26.46 -26.28
N ASP A 23 -4.07 -26.43 -26.72
CA ASP A 23 -5.23 -26.10 -25.88
C ASP A 23 -5.15 -24.84 -25.00
N HIS A 24 -5.39 -23.68 -25.61
CA HIS A 24 -6.00 -22.56 -24.87
C HIS A 24 -7.49 -22.87 -24.62
N ALA A 25 -7.75 -23.76 -23.66
CA ALA A 25 -9.05 -23.81 -23.02
C ALA A 25 -9.28 -22.45 -22.30
N PRO A 26 -10.41 -21.75 -22.48
CA PRO A 26 -10.73 -20.56 -21.70
C PRO A 26 -11.23 -21.02 -20.32
N GLY A 27 -10.33 -21.57 -19.53
CA GLY A 27 -10.60 -22.13 -18.21
C GLY A 27 -10.14 -21.19 -17.11
N GLY A 28 -11.01 -20.27 -16.70
CA GLY A 28 -10.87 -19.47 -15.48
C GLY A 28 -9.91 -18.28 -15.61
N ALA A 29 -10.45 -17.07 -15.61
CA ALA A 29 -9.67 -15.85 -15.39
C ALA A 29 -9.07 -15.89 -13.98
N GLU A 30 -7.94 -16.58 -13.80
CA GLU A 30 -7.12 -16.43 -12.62
C GLU A 30 -6.63 -14.98 -12.63
N LYS A 31 -7.26 -14.13 -11.81
CA LYS A 31 -6.87 -12.72 -11.65
C LYS A 31 -5.37 -12.69 -11.33
N GLN A 32 -4.55 -12.46 -12.34
CA GLN A 32 -3.11 -12.32 -12.19
C GLN A 32 -2.85 -11.29 -11.10
N ARG A 33 -2.17 -11.72 -10.04
CA ARG A 33 -1.84 -10.81 -8.94
C ARG A 33 -0.95 -9.69 -9.51
N PRO A 34 -1.21 -8.42 -9.17
CA PRO A 34 -0.35 -7.33 -9.58
C PRO A 34 1.12 -7.61 -9.25
N GLY A 35 2.00 -7.30 -10.20
CA GLY A 35 3.44 -7.39 -10.00
C GLY A 35 3.90 -6.55 -8.79
N ALA A 36 5.01 -6.92 -8.18
CA ALA A 36 5.51 -6.24 -6.97
C ALA A 36 5.78 -4.74 -7.21
N ALA A 37 6.36 -4.39 -8.36
CA ALA A 37 6.64 -3.01 -8.74
C ALA A 37 5.35 -2.18 -8.92
N SER A 38 4.37 -2.72 -9.64
CA SER A 38 3.07 -2.04 -9.81
C SER A 38 2.36 -1.85 -8.46
N SER A 39 2.40 -2.87 -7.59
CA SER A 39 1.84 -2.78 -6.23
C SER A 39 2.50 -1.67 -5.40
N LEU A 40 3.83 -1.56 -5.49
CA LEU A 40 4.58 -0.50 -4.80
C LEU A 40 4.22 0.88 -5.33
N VAL A 41 4.18 1.07 -6.65
CA VAL A 41 3.82 2.35 -7.27
C VAL A 41 2.40 2.76 -6.87
N THR A 42 1.44 1.84 -6.93
CA THR A 42 0.07 2.11 -6.48
C THR A 42 0.03 2.50 -5.01
N ALA A 43 0.78 1.81 -4.15
CA ALA A 43 0.84 2.11 -2.72
C ALA A 43 1.47 3.47 -2.41
N LEU A 44 2.55 3.81 -3.11
CA LEU A 44 3.22 5.09 -2.99
C LEU A 44 2.33 6.25 -3.46
N LEU A 45 1.71 6.12 -4.64
CA LEU A 45 0.80 7.16 -5.15
C LEU A 45 -0.43 7.34 -4.26
N THR A 46 -1.01 6.22 -3.79
CA THR A 46 -2.13 6.26 -2.84
C THR A 46 -1.71 6.93 -1.54
N GLY A 47 -0.54 6.57 -0.99
CA GLY A 47 0.03 7.18 0.20
C GLY A 47 0.34 8.66 0.04
N LEU A 48 0.85 9.07 -1.12
CA LEU A 48 1.18 10.45 -1.41
C LEU A 48 -0.08 11.32 -1.44
N VAL A 49 -1.10 10.90 -2.19
CA VAL A 49 -2.36 11.64 -2.33
C VAL A 49 -3.14 11.64 -1.02
N ALA A 50 -3.40 10.45 -0.45
CA ALA A 50 -4.17 10.34 0.78
C ALA A 50 -3.43 10.97 1.97
N GLY A 51 -2.11 10.79 2.05
CA GLY A 51 -1.27 11.35 3.10
C GLY A 51 -1.16 12.86 3.04
N ALA A 52 -1.04 13.45 1.85
CA ALA A 52 -1.07 14.90 1.69
C ALA A 52 -2.42 15.50 2.12
N VAL A 53 -3.53 14.91 1.66
CA VAL A 53 -4.88 15.36 2.04
C VAL A 53 -5.12 15.21 3.55
N ALA A 54 -4.77 14.06 4.12
CA ALA A 54 -4.91 13.80 5.55
C ALA A 54 -4.06 14.76 6.39
N THR A 55 -2.83 15.05 5.95
CA THR A 55 -1.93 16.01 6.62
C THR A 55 -2.41 17.45 6.43
N ALA A 56 -3.09 17.81 5.35
CA ALA A 56 -3.74 19.12 5.26
C ALA A 56 -4.96 19.21 6.20
N MET A 57 -5.73 18.14 6.31
CA MET A 57 -6.98 18.14 7.07
C MET A 57 -6.81 17.98 8.59
N HIS A 58 -5.70 17.41 9.08
CA HIS A 58 -5.57 17.06 10.50
C HIS A 58 -5.66 18.26 11.45
N ALA A 59 -5.27 19.45 10.97
CA ALA A 59 -5.29 20.69 11.74
C ALA A 59 -6.68 21.36 11.83
N ASN A 60 -7.73 20.76 11.23
CA ASN A 60 -9.09 21.28 11.36
C ASN A 60 -9.64 21.03 12.76
N ILE A 61 -9.80 22.12 13.51
CA ILE A 61 -10.30 22.14 14.87
C ILE A 61 -11.53 23.06 14.90
N TRP A 62 -12.63 22.56 15.45
CA TRP A 62 -13.75 23.44 15.83
C TRP A 62 -13.52 23.97 17.24
N TYR A 63 -13.56 25.30 17.37
CA TYR A 63 -13.56 25.98 18.65
C TYR A 63 -15.00 26.30 19.04
N LEU A 64 -15.44 25.75 20.16
CA LEU A 64 -16.73 25.96 20.81
C LEU A 64 -16.47 26.68 22.14
N ASP A 65 -17.49 27.28 22.74
CA ASP A 65 -17.35 28.01 24.02
C ASP A 65 -16.80 27.08 25.13
N GLY A 66 -15.50 27.21 25.40
CA GLY A 66 -14.77 26.41 26.41
C GLY A 66 -14.32 25.01 25.97
N TRP A 67 -14.57 24.60 24.72
CA TRP A 67 -14.19 23.27 24.22
C TRP A 67 -13.63 23.33 22.80
N TRP A 68 -12.74 22.40 22.45
CA TRP A 68 -12.23 22.26 21.09
C TRP A 68 -12.35 20.81 20.61
N LEU A 69 -12.82 20.62 19.38
CA LEU A 69 -13.00 19.31 18.78
C LEU A 69 -12.11 19.18 17.53
N PRO A 70 -11.06 18.35 17.57
CA PRO A 70 -10.16 18.15 16.43
C PRO A 70 -10.75 17.12 15.46
N TRP A 71 -11.88 17.48 14.84
CA TRP A 71 -12.59 16.60 13.92
C TRP A 71 -11.72 16.19 12.71
N GLY A 72 -10.80 17.08 12.30
CA GLY A 72 -9.82 16.80 11.26
C GLY A 72 -8.99 15.54 11.53
N LEU A 73 -8.56 15.30 12.77
CA LEU A 73 -7.80 14.10 13.15
C LEU A 73 -8.58 12.81 12.88
N VAL A 74 -9.87 12.82 13.20
CA VAL A 74 -10.73 11.63 13.06
C VAL A 74 -10.90 11.28 11.59
N PHE A 75 -11.22 12.28 10.75
CA PHE A 75 -11.40 12.06 9.31
C PHE A 75 -10.08 11.72 8.60
N SER A 76 -8.98 12.38 8.96
CA SER A 76 -7.65 12.08 8.43
C SER A 76 -7.22 10.66 8.79
N GLY A 77 -7.46 10.22 10.03
CA GLY A 77 -7.19 8.85 10.47
C GLY A 77 -8.02 7.81 9.71
N ALA A 78 -9.32 8.06 9.55
CA ALA A 78 -10.22 7.18 8.80
C ALA A 78 -9.83 7.08 7.32
N LEU A 79 -9.51 8.21 6.69
CA LEU A 79 -9.04 8.25 5.30
C LEU A 79 -7.77 7.42 5.13
N LEU A 80 -6.80 7.60 6.04
CA LEU A 80 -5.54 6.88 6.00
C LEU A 80 -5.72 5.37 6.21
N LEU A 81 -6.57 4.98 7.15
CA LEU A 81 -6.92 3.58 7.39
C LEU A 81 -7.56 2.96 6.14
N CYS A 82 -8.56 3.62 5.57
CA CYS A 82 -9.24 3.17 4.36
C CYS A 82 -8.27 3.04 3.17
N ALA A 83 -7.42 4.04 2.94
CA ALA A 83 -6.42 4.01 1.88
C ALA A 83 -5.41 2.87 2.06
N SER A 84 -4.98 2.64 3.31
CA SER A 84 -4.05 1.57 3.67
C SER A 84 -4.67 0.18 3.46
N VAL A 85 -5.89 -0.03 3.94
CA VAL A 85 -6.62 -1.31 3.76
C VAL A 85 -6.96 -1.55 2.30
N TRP A 86 -7.38 -0.51 1.57
CA TRP A 86 -7.61 -0.59 0.12
C TRP A 86 -6.34 -1.02 -0.61
N CYS A 87 -5.19 -0.43 -0.28
CA CYS A 87 -3.94 -0.79 -0.92
C CYS A 87 -3.53 -2.24 -0.64
N GLY A 88 -3.65 -2.68 0.62
CA GLY A 88 -3.37 -4.07 1.02
C GLY A 88 -4.27 -5.10 0.34
N THR A 89 -5.56 -4.79 0.22
CA THR A 89 -6.56 -5.67 -0.40
C THR A 89 -6.46 -5.66 -1.94
N ALA A 90 -6.28 -4.50 -2.57
CA ALA A 90 -6.14 -4.35 -4.01
C ALA A 90 -4.88 -5.03 -4.56
N THR A 91 -3.76 -4.95 -3.84
CA THR A 91 -2.49 -5.58 -4.23
C THR A 91 -2.36 -7.04 -3.75
N ARG A 92 -3.29 -7.50 -2.90
CA ARG A 92 -3.26 -8.80 -2.20
C ARG A 92 -1.95 -9.05 -1.43
N ARG A 93 -1.34 -7.99 -0.89
CA ARG A 93 -0.06 -8.02 -0.17
C ARG A 93 -0.17 -7.27 1.16
N VAL A 94 0.13 -7.95 2.27
CA VAL A 94 0.08 -7.35 3.62
C VAL A 94 1.00 -6.14 3.73
N TRP A 95 2.22 -6.22 3.19
CA TRP A 95 3.20 -5.13 3.29
C TRP A 95 2.74 -3.85 2.58
N ALA A 96 1.93 -3.97 1.52
CA ALA A 96 1.42 -2.81 0.79
C ALA A 96 0.43 -1.99 1.63
N ALA A 97 -0.18 -2.57 2.66
CA ALA A 97 -1.04 -1.83 3.59
C ALA A 97 -0.26 -0.86 4.49
N ALA A 98 1.03 -1.12 4.73
CA ALA A 98 1.86 -0.25 5.56
C ALA A 98 2.43 0.95 4.78
N VAL A 99 2.58 0.83 3.46
CA VAL A 99 3.24 1.84 2.61
C VAL A 99 2.52 3.19 2.64
N PRO A 100 1.18 3.28 2.52
CA PRO A 100 0.50 4.58 2.56
C PRO A 100 0.74 5.35 3.86
N GLY A 101 0.72 4.66 5.00
CA GLY A 101 1.01 5.30 6.29
C GLY A 101 2.47 5.67 6.48
N LEU A 102 3.42 4.88 5.97
CA LEU A 102 4.83 5.27 5.96
C LEU A 102 5.05 6.55 5.15
N VAL A 103 4.47 6.64 3.95
CA VAL A 103 4.53 7.84 3.11
C VAL A 103 3.92 9.04 3.85
N THR A 104 2.75 8.84 4.47
CA THR A 104 2.08 9.89 5.25
C THR A 104 2.93 10.36 6.43
N TYR A 105 3.61 9.44 7.12
CA TYR A 105 4.54 9.77 8.20
C TYR A 105 5.69 10.65 7.71
N VAL A 106 6.30 10.29 6.57
CA VAL A 106 7.39 11.09 5.97
C VAL A 106 6.90 12.48 5.57
N ILE A 107 5.70 12.60 5.00
CA ILE A 107 5.09 13.89 4.67
C ILE A 107 4.89 14.72 5.94
N ALA A 108 4.26 14.15 6.97
CA ALA A 108 4.00 14.83 8.24
C ALA A 108 5.31 15.29 8.91
N TRP A 109 6.31 14.41 8.97
CA TRP A 109 7.64 14.73 9.49
C TRP A 109 8.30 15.85 8.68
N ALA A 110 8.29 15.77 7.35
CA ALA A 110 8.86 16.82 6.51
C ALA A 110 8.18 18.16 6.75
N THR A 111 6.84 18.20 6.81
CA THR A 111 6.11 19.45 7.09
C THR A 111 6.37 20.00 8.49
N ALA A 112 6.65 19.13 9.46
CA ALA A 112 6.95 19.54 10.83
C ALA A 112 8.36 20.12 10.96
N TYR A 113 9.36 19.53 10.30
CA TYR A 113 10.78 19.80 10.59
C TYR A 113 11.59 20.45 9.46
N LEU A 114 11.15 20.42 8.19
CA LEU A 114 11.92 21.02 7.08
C LEU A 114 11.71 22.54 6.91
N ARG A 115 10.68 23.13 7.52
CA ARG A 115 10.41 24.57 7.42
C ARG A 115 10.93 25.31 8.65
N GLU A 116 11.91 26.19 8.45
CA GLU A 116 12.35 27.13 9.48
C GLU A 116 11.16 28.01 9.91
N GLY A 117 10.84 28.01 11.22
CA GLY A 117 9.65 28.67 11.76
C GLY A 117 8.34 27.89 11.59
N SER A 118 8.37 26.58 11.34
CA SER A 118 7.16 25.74 11.32
C SER A 118 6.52 25.73 12.71
N ALA A 119 5.26 26.16 12.79
CA ALA A 119 4.45 26.24 14.02
C ALA A 119 4.19 24.87 14.70
N LEU A 120 4.73 23.78 14.15
CA LEU A 120 4.78 22.46 14.77
C LEU A 120 5.97 22.28 15.73
N VAL A 121 6.94 23.22 15.72
CA VAL A 121 8.03 23.37 16.71
C VAL A 121 7.80 24.63 17.55
N VAL A 122 6.55 24.95 17.87
CA VAL A 122 6.26 25.75 19.07
C VAL A 122 5.77 24.74 20.11
N THR A 123 6.70 24.28 20.94
CA THR A 123 6.47 23.42 22.11
C THR A 123 5.73 24.16 23.23
N THR A 124 4.82 25.07 22.90
CA THR A 124 3.89 25.62 23.88
C THR A 124 2.66 24.72 23.90
N TRP A 125 2.59 23.87 24.93
CA TRP A 125 1.39 23.12 25.34
C TRP A 125 0.16 24.01 25.61
N ALA A 126 0.29 25.33 25.46
CA ALA A 126 -0.75 26.32 25.63
C ALA A 126 -1.74 26.37 24.47
N GLU A 127 -1.34 25.95 23.25
CA GLU A 127 -2.20 26.05 22.06
C GLU A 127 -2.67 24.67 21.57
N PRO A 128 -3.99 24.47 21.38
CA PRO A 128 -4.56 23.19 20.91
C PRO A 128 -3.97 22.67 19.60
N VAL A 129 -3.47 23.57 18.74
CA VAL A 129 -2.87 23.23 17.45
C VAL A 129 -1.61 22.38 17.61
N GLY A 130 -0.75 22.67 18.58
CA GLY A 130 0.47 21.89 18.84
C GLY A 130 0.17 20.47 19.35
N ILE A 131 -0.84 20.35 20.23
CA ILE A 131 -1.30 19.06 20.75
C ILE A 131 -1.86 18.19 19.62
N VAL A 132 -2.66 18.79 18.72
CA VAL A 132 -3.24 18.11 17.56
C VAL A 132 -2.16 17.62 16.59
N GLY A 133 -1.08 18.40 16.40
CA GLY A 133 0.09 17.97 15.63
C GLY A 133 0.77 16.71 16.19
N LEU A 134 1.01 16.64 17.51
CA LEU A 134 1.55 15.43 18.15
C LEU A 134 0.59 14.24 18.05
N LEU A 135 -0.70 14.48 18.30
CA LEU A 135 -1.73 13.43 18.19
C LEU A 135 -1.80 12.85 16.78
N TRP A 136 -1.52 13.64 15.74
CA TRP A 136 -1.51 13.15 14.37
C TRP A 136 -0.51 12.03 14.14
N PHE A 137 0.70 12.13 14.70
CA PHE A 137 1.70 11.05 14.62
C PHE A 137 1.20 9.76 15.29
N ALA A 138 0.54 9.87 16.44
CA ALA A 138 -0.05 8.72 17.12
C ALA A 138 -1.18 8.09 16.28
N VAL A 139 -2.04 8.92 15.65
CA VAL A 139 -3.11 8.45 14.77
C VAL A 139 -2.55 7.72 13.54
N ILE A 140 -1.49 8.25 12.91
CA ILE A 140 -0.80 7.57 11.79
C ILE A 140 -0.34 6.17 12.23
N PHE A 141 0.33 6.08 13.38
CA PHE A 141 0.83 4.81 13.90
C PHE A 141 -0.29 3.80 14.15
N VAL A 142 -1.35 4.21 14.85
CA VAL A 142 -2.51 3.36 15.15
C VAL A 142 -3.21 2.91 13.87
N ALA A 143 -3.42 3.82 12.91
CA ALA A 143 -4.05 3.51 11.63
C ALA A 143 -3.24 2.49 10.81
N VAL A 144 -1.90 2.60 10.80
CA VAL A 144 -1.00 1.64 10.14
C VAL A 144 -1.09 0.26 10.81
N MET A 145 -1.03 0.20 12.13
CA MET A 145 -1.14 -1.07 12.85
C MET A 145 -2.50 -1.74 12.58
N ALA A 146 -3.59 -0.98 12.65
CA ALA A 146 -4.92 -1.47 12.34
C ALA A 146 -5.03 -1.96 10.89
N SER A 147 -4.48 -1.22 9.92
CA SER A 147 -4.55 -1.61 8.50
C SER A 147 -3.81 -2.93 8.23
N VAL A 148 -2.64 -3.13 8.84
CA VAL A 148 -1.84 -4.34 8.71
C VAL A 148 -2.56 -5.54 9.33
N ILE A 149 -3.12 -5.38 10.53
CA ILE A 149 -3.88 -6.44 11.22
C ILE A 149 -5.11 -6.83 10.39
N VAL A 150 -5.91 -5.86 9.95
CA VAL A 150 -7.11 -6.09 9.13
C VAL A 150 -6.75 -6.79 7.82
N THR A 151 -5.73 -6.31 7.11
CA THR A 151 -5.26 -6.91 5.85
C THR A 151 -4.73 -8.33 6.06
N GLY A 152 -3.95 -8.55 7.13
CA GLY A 152 -3.43 -9.86 7.50
C GLY A 152 -4.53 -10.86 7.80
N HIS A 153 -5.48 -10.50 8.66
CA HIS A 153 -6.64 -11.33 9.00
C HIS A 153 -7.49 -11.66 7.77
N TRP A 154 -7.74 -10.68 6.90
CA TRP A 154 -8.51 -10.89 5.67
C TRP A 154 -7.81 -11.87 4.73
N LEU A 155 -6.49 -11.72 4.53
CA LEU A 155 -5.72 -12.62 3.67
C LEU A 155 -5.67 -14.05 4.21
N VAL A 156 -5.48 -14.24 5.52
CA VAL A 156 -5.53 -15.57 6.16
C VAL A 156 -6.91 -16.21 5.95
N ARG A 157 -7.99 -15.46 6.21
CA ARG A 157 -9.36 -15.95 6.04
C ARG A 157 -9.70 -16.28 4.58
N SER A 158 -9.17 -15.52 3.63
CA SER A 158 -9.39 -15.74 2.19
C SER A 158 -8.67 -16.96 1.63
N ARG A 159 -7.58 -17.42 2.28
CA ARG A 159 -6.86 -18.64 1.89
C ARG A 159 -7.45 -19.92 2.49
N ALA A 160 -8.24 -19.77 3.55
CA ALA A 160 -8.91 -20.88 4.23
C ALA A 160 -10.28 -21.24 3.60
N ARG A 161 -10.72 -20.49 2.59
CA ARG A 161 -11.91 -20.75 1.78
C ARG A 161 -11.48 -21.20 0.39
#